data_AF-A0A542ZWH6-F1
#
_entry.id   AF-A0A542ZWH6-F1
#
_cell.length_a   1.000
_cell.length_b   1.000
_cell.length_c   1.000
_cell.angle_alpha   90.00
_cell.angle_beta   90.00
_cell.angle_gamma   90.00
#
_symmetry.space_group_name_H-M   'P 1'
#
loop_
_entity.id
_entity.type
_entity.pdbx_description
1 polymer ?
#
loop_
_entity_poly.entity_id
_entity_poly.type
_entity_poly.pdbx_seq_one_letter_code
_entity_poly.pdbx_strand_id
1 'polypeptide(L)' 'MTTSAHLERYLATFVKSARAGRLSQDEASVAAADVIISIEHLVARDIDAYSKRARLATA' A
#
# COMPACT_ATOMS: atom_id res chain seq x y z
N MET A 1 8.38 7.20 -11.26
CA MET A 1 7.54 7.16 -10.04
C MET A 1 7.93 5.95 -9.21
N THR A 2 8.00 6.07 -7.88
CA THR A 2 8.25 4.93 -6.99
C THR A 2 6.95 4.18 -6.70
N THR A 3 7.03 2.94 -6.21
CA THR A 3 5.86 2.15 -5.79
C THR A 3 5.06 2.86 -4.69
N SER A 4 5.75 3.55 -3.77
CA SER A 4 5.15 4.40 -2.74
C SER A 4 4.34 5.56 -3.32
N ALA A 5 4.87 6.28 -4.32
CA ALA A 5 4.14 7.36 -4.98
C ALA A 5 2.89 6.87 -5.75
N HIS A 6 2.94 5.64 -6.29
CA HIS A 6 1.78 5.01 -6.91
C HIS A 6 0.70 4.67 -5.89
N LEU A 7 1.08 4.11 -4.74
CA LEU A 7 0.16 3.79 -3.66
C LEU A 7 -0.49 5.05 -3.08
N GLU A 8 0.28 6.10 -2.82
CA GLU A 8 -0.25 7.38 -2.32
C GLU A 8 -1.30 7.96 -3.27
N ARG A 9 -1.01 7.98 -4.58
CA ARG A 9 -1.96 8.50 -5.57
C ARG A 9 -3.22 7.64 -5.66
N TYR A 10 -3.08 6.32 -5.59
CA TYR A 10 -4.21 5.40 -5.57
C TYR A 10 -5.09 5.62 -4.33
N LEU A 11 -4.48 5.66 -3.14
CA LEU A 11 -5.17 5.92 -1.87
C LEU A 11 -5.90 7.26 -1.86
N ALA A 12 -5.25 8.32 -2.32
CA ALA A 12 -5.87 9.64 -2.42
C ALA A 12 -7.10 9.63 -3.33
N THR A 13 -7.01 8.91 -4.46
CA THR A 13 -8.14 8.77 -5.40
C THR A 13 -9.27 7.94 -4.79
N PHE A 14 -8.94 6.83 -4.14
CA PHE A 14 -9.90 5.97 -3.45
C PHE A 14 -10.66 6.70 -2.34
N VAL A 15 -9.94 7.37 -1.42
CA VAL A 15 -10.55 8.13 -0.31
C VAL A 15 -11.46 9.24 -0.84
N LYS A 16 -11.05 9.92 -1.93
CA LYS A 16 -11.88 10.94 -2.58
C LYS A 16 -13.17 10.34 -3.15
N SER A 17 -13.10 9.20 -3.82
CA SER A 17 -14.27 8.50 -4.38
C SER A 17 -15.22 7.99 -3.29
N ALA A 18 -14.68 7.43 -2.21
CA ALA A 18 -15.44 6.94 -1.06
C ALA A 18 -16.18 8.08 -0.36
N ARG A 19 -15.49 9.19 -0.07
CA ARG A 19 -16.11 10.39 0.55
C ARG A 19 -17.17 11.03 -0.32
N ALA A 20 -17.02 10.95 -1.63
CA ALA A 20 -18.00 11.49 -2.57
C ALA A 20 -19.24 10.58 -2.74
N GLY A 21 -19.33 9.46 -2.01
CA GLY A 21 -20.44 8.51 -2.12
C GLY A 21 -20.53 7.83 -3.50
N ARG A 22 -19.42 7.81 -4.25
CA ARG A 22 -19.37 7.27 -5.62
C ARG A 22 -19.04 5.78 -5.67
N LEU A 23 -18.75 5.18 -4.52
CA LEU A 23 -18.51 3.76 -4.36
C LEU A 23 -19.69 3.16 -3.61
N SER A 24 -20.21 2.06 -4.14
CA SER A 24 -21.06 1.15 -3.38
C SER A 24 -20.29 0.57 -2.19
N GLN A 25 -21.02 0.01 -1.23
CA GLN A 25 -20.42 -0.61 -0.05
C GLN A 25 -19.50 -1.80 -0.41
N ASP A 26 -19.87 -2.57 -1.44
CA ASP A 26 -19.06 -3.69 -1.93
C ASP A 26 -17.78 -3.18 -2.60
N GLU A 27 -17.86 -2.16 -3.45
CA GLU A 27 -16.68 -1.57 -4.08
C GLU A 27 -15.73 -0.95 -3.05
N ALA A 28 -16.27 -0.30 -2.02
CA ALA A 28 -15.47 0.23 -0.92
C ALA A 28 -14.76 -0.88 -0.13
N SER A 29 -15.44 -2.02 0.09
CA SER A 29 -14.88 -3.16 0.82
C SER A 29 -13.77 -3.86 0.04
N VAL A 30 -13.98 -4.10 -1.26
CA VAL A 30 -12.96 -4.69 -2.15
C VAL A 30 -11.73 -3.79 -2.23
N ALA A 31 -11.93 -2.50 -2.48
CA ALA A 31 -10.82 -1.57 -2.59
C ALA A 31 -10.07 -1.39 -1.26
N ALA A 32 -10.75 -1.47 -0.10
CA ALA A 32 -10.08 -1.48 1.19
C ALA A 32 -9.20 -2.73 1.38
N ALA A 33 -9.65 -3.90 0.93
CA ALA A 33 -8.85 -5.13 0.95
C ALA A 33 -7.60 -5.00 0.07
N ASP A 34 -7.73 -4.46 -1.15
CA ASP A 34 -6.61 -4.24 -2.06
C ASP A 34 -5.54 -3.30 -1.48
N VAL A 35 -5.99 -2.27 -0.74
CA VAL A 35 -5.12 -1.35 -0.01
C VAL A 35 -4.32 -2.08 1.07
N ILE A 36 -4.98 -2.89 1.88
CA ILE A 36 -4.33 -3.63 2.98
C ILE A 36 -3.26 -4.56 2.41
N ILE A 37 -3.59 -5.35 1.39
CA ILE A 37 -2.65 -6.26 0.71
C ILE A 37 -1.45 -5.49 0.16
N SER A 38 -1.68 -4.31 -0.43
CA SER A 38 -0.61 -3.48 -0.97
C SER A 38 0.34 -2.97 0.13
N ILE A 39 -0.19 -2.58 1.29
CA ILE A 39 0.60 -2.15 2.46
C ILE A 39 1.42 -3.33 2.99
N GLU A 40 0.81 -4.50 3.14
CA GLU A 40 1.50 -5.72 3.61
C GLU A 40 2.70 -6.07 2.72
N HIS A 41 2.52 -6.02 1.39
CA HIS A 41 3.60 -6.28 0.45
C HIS A 41 4.73 -5.25 0.53
N LEU A 42 4.41 -3.96 0.73
CA LEU A 42 5.42 -2.92 0.90
C LEU A 42 6.21 -3.11 2.20
N VAL A 43 5.52 -3.39 3.31
CA VAL A 43 6.16 -3.66 4.61
C VAL A 43 7.06 -4.89 4.52
N ALA A 44 6.59 -5.98 3.90
CA ALA A 44 7.39 -7.19 3.72
C ALA A 44 8.68 -6.92 2.92
N ARG A 45 8.58 -6.10 1.85
CA ARG A 45 9.74 -5.69 1.04
C ARG A 45 10.73 -4.84 1.85
N ASP A 46 10.24 -3.91 2.66
CA ASP A 46 11.08 -3.06 3.50
C ASP A 46 11.79 -3.87 4.60
N ILE A 47 11.09 -4.83 5.23
CA ILE A 47 11.67 -5.76 6.20
C ILE A 47 12.78 -6.61 5.55
N ASP A 48 12.55 -7.13 4.35
CA ASP A 48 13.56 -7.92 3.62
C ASP A 48 14.78 -7.06 3.25
N ALA A 49 14.56 -5.85 2.75
CA ALA A 49 15.63 -4.91 2.42
C ALA A 49 16.43 -4.46 3.65
N TYR A 50 15.76 -4.25 4.79
CA TYR A 50 16.41 -3.96 6.07
C TYR A 50 17.25 -5.15 6.54
N SER A 51 16.66 -6.35 6.54
CA SER A 51 17.33 -7.58 6.99
C SER A 51 18.59 -7.89 6.18
N LYS A 52 18.55 -7.69 4.85
CA LYS A 52 19.73 -7.82 3.98
C LYS A 52 20.83 -6.83 4.33
N ARG A 53 20.48 -5.55 4.54
CA ARG A 53 21.44 -4.51 4.93
C ARG A 53 22.08 -4.80 6.28
N ALA A 54 21.30 -5.24 7.26
CA ALA A 54 21.80 -5.62 8.57
C ALA A 54 22.80 -6.77 8.50
N ARG A 55 22.50 -7.82 7.72
CA ARG A 55 23.42 -8.96 7.51
C ARG A 55 24.74 -8.54 6.86
N LEU A 56 24.68 -7.66 5.84
CA LEU A 56 25.87 -7.15 5.16
C LEU A 56 26.74 -6.25 6.05
N ALA A 57 26.15 -5.53 7.00
CA ALA A 57 26.89 -4.67 7.93
C ALA A 57 27.61 -5.47 9.03
N THR A 58 27.19 -6.72 9.28
CA THR A 58 27.77 -7.62 10.29
C THR A 58 28.73 -8.66 9.73
N ALA A 59 28.85 -8.76 8.39
CA ALA A 59 29.75 -9.68 7.70
C ALA A 59 31.06 -8.95 7.31
#